data_AF-A0A3P5YLU2-F1
#
_entry.id   AF-A0A3P5YLU2-F1
#
_cell.length_a   1.000
_cell.length_b   1.000
_cell.length_c   1.000
_cell.angle_alpha   90.00
_cell.angle_beta   90.00
_cell.angle_gamma   90.00
#
_symmetry.space_group_name_H-M   'P 1'
#
loop_
_entity.id
_entity.type
_entity.pdbx_description
1 polymer ?
#
loop_
_entity_poly.entity_id
_entity_poly.type
_entity_poly.pdbx_seq_one_letter_code
_entity_poly.pdbx_strand_id
1 'polypeptide(L)'
;MNNGVRTASAKTIGSLIMHMYDGVKEGPKSNDIIQIMRMEHGCEISKSLAWDAREYAISLVRGIPDQSFGKFLKYLHMLKEANPGIHTFYETNFDGKFRFLFVSFGQLVRDFHTAMRKILIVDGTFLKSKYKGVLLVATTLDGNSNLGNGVVGLIAKASKAYRVVDFRKRFQAVCNISPAIGKYLTDVDVTKWARCQFQGYRYDIRTTNPAESINSSLRSPREYPVILLLDSIREMLIRWFFERRT
;
A
#
# COMPACT_ATOMS: atom_id res chain seq x y z
N MET A 1 0.70 30.88 47.68
CA MET A 1 0.77 31.43 46.31
C MET A 1 1.20 30.30 45.39
N ASN A 2 0.26 29.71 44.64
CA ASN A 2 0.55 28.65 43.68
C ASN A 2 1.04 29.31 42.40
N ASN A 3 2.36 29.32 42.17
CA ASN A 3 2.93 29.77 40.91
C ASN A 3 2.54 28.77 39.82
N GLY A 4 1.44 29.05 39.12
CA GLY A 4 1.05 28.34 37.92
C GLY A 4 2.11 28.56 36.85
N VAL A 5 3.05 27.63 36.75
CA VAL A 5 4.00 27.56 35.64
C VAL A 5 3.16 27.44 34.36
N ARG A 6 3.09 28.52 33.57
CA ARG A 6 2.41 28.52 32.27
C ARG A 6 3.11 27.52 31.37
N THR A 7 2.57 26.31 31.31
CA THR A 7 3.03 25.26 30.41
C THR A 7 2.60 25.62 29.00
N ALA A 8 3.53 25.58 28.04
CA ALA A 8 3.24 25.94 26.65
C ALA A 8 2.10 25.05 26.10
N SER A 9 1.11 25.66 25.45
CA SER A 9 -0.02 24.91 24.90
C SER A 9 0.40 24.10 23.66
N ALA A 10 -0.31 23.01 23.36
CA ALA A 10 -0.10 22.23 22.15
C ALA A 10 -0.15 23.09 20.87
N LYS A 11 -1.02 24.11 20.85
CA LYS A 11 -1.14 25.04 19.72
C LYS A 11 0.11 25.90 19.56
N THR A 12 0.60 26.46 20.65
CA THR A 12 1.83 27.28 20.66
C THR A 12 3.02 26.46 20.16
N ILE A 13 3.20 25.25 20.70
CA ILE A 13 4.27 24.33 20.30
C ILE A 13 4.10 23.92 18.83
N GLY A 14 2.88 23.56 18.43
CA GLY A 14 2.60 23.14 17.06
C GLY A 14 2.88 24.24 16.02
N SER A 15 2.53 25.50 16.31
CA SER A 15 2.86 26.64 15.44
C SER A 15 4.36 26.91 15.36
N LEU A 16 5.12 26.67 16.43
CA LEU A 16 6.58 26.78 16.42
C LEU A 16 7.20 25.73 15.49
N ILE A 17 6.71 24.49 15.56
CA ILE A 17 7.31 23.35 14.82
C ILE A 17 6.71 23.12 13.43
N MET A 18 5.66 23.84 13.02
CA MET A 18 4.94 23.54 11.78
C MET A 18 5.81 23.59 10.53
N HIS A 19 6.78 24.50 10.49
CA HIS A 19 7.71 24.64 9.37
C HIS A 19 8.57 23.38 9.14
N MET A 20 8.79 22.58 10.19
CA MET A 20 9.50 21.30 10.11
C MET A 20 8.67 20.19 9.45
N TYR A 21 7.41 20.45 9.10
CA TYR A 21 6.54 19.53 8.37
C TYR A 21 6.25 20.01 6.93
N ASP A 22 6.71 21.19 6.56
CA ASP A 22 6.50 21.77 5.24
C ASP A 22 7.47 21.16 4.21
N GLY A 23 6.97 20.81 3.03
CA GLY A 23 7.76 20.21 1.94
C GLY A 23 8.42 18.85 2.24
N VAL A 24 8.37 18.33 3.47
CA VAL A 24 9.04 17.10 3.88
C VAL A 24 8.09 15.90 4.00
N LYS A 25 8.60 14.71 3.65
CA LYS A 25 7.86 13.44 3.72
C LYS A 25 7.53 13.05 5.16
N GLU A 26 8.52 12.97 6.04
CA GLU A 26 8.36 12.65 7.46
C GLU A 26 8.88 13.83 8.28
N GLY A 27 8.05 14.34 9.20
CA GLY A 27 8.46 15.37 10.15
C GLY A 27 8.88 14.75 11.51
N PRO A 28 9.29 15.58 12.48
CA PRO A 28 9.78 15.11 13.77
C PRO A 28 8.72 14.28 14.53
N LYS A 29 9.15 13.23 15.23
CA LYS A 29 8.26 12.43 16.09
C LYS A 29 8.12 13.07 17.46
N SER A 30 7.17 12.58 18.26
CA SER A 30 6.94 13.10 19.62
C SER A 30 8.21 13.15 20.47
N ASN A 31 9.09 12.13 20.38
CA ASN A 31 10.36 12.13 21.12
C ASN A 31 11.32 13.21 20.61
N ASP A 32 11.38 13.42 19.29
CA ASP A 32 12.20 14.46 18.67
C ASP A 32 11.68 15.84 19.09
N ILE A 33 10.37 16.04 19.14
CA ILE A 33 9.74 17.29 19.59
C ILE A 33 10.04 17.57 21.06
N ILE A 34 10.04 16.56 21.93
CA ILE A 34 10.45 16.71 23.34
C ILE A 34 11.91 17.18 23.39
N GLN A 35 12.78 16.58 22.58
CA GLN A 35 14.20 16.95 22.55
C GLN A 35 14.42 18.35 21.98
N ILE A 36 13.74 18.72 20.91
CA ILE A 36 13.77 20.07 20.31
C ILE A 36 13.32 21.10 21.35
N MET A 37 12.21 20.85 22.03
CA MET A 37 11.70 21.76 23.06
C MET A 37 12.64 21.91 24.24
N ARG A 38 13.33 20.83 24.62
CA ARG A 38 14.33 20.85 25.68
C ARG A 38 15.58 21.62 25.26
N MET A 39 16.09 21.40 24.04
CA MET A 39 17.37 21.94 23.57
C MET A 39 17.27 23.39 23.09
N GLU A 40 16.23 23.73 22.33
CA GLU A 40 16.10 25.05 21.68
C GLU A 40 15.32 26.05 22.54
N HIS A 41 14.41 25.55 23.39
CA HIS A 41 13.49 26.39 24.16
C HIS A 41 13.57 26.17 25.68
N GLY A 42 14.44 25.27 26.16
CA GLY A 42 14.58 24.98 27.60
C GLY A 42 13.30 24.47 28.27
N CYS A 43 12.33 23.96 27.49
CA CYS A 43 11.01 23.58 27.97
C CYS A 43 10.88 22.06 28.07
N GLU A 44 10.63 21.54 29.26
CA GLU A 44 10.21 20.14 29.43
C GLU A 44 8.72 19.98 29.13
N ILE A 45 8.39 19.06 28.23
CA ILE A 45 7.01 18.78 27.83
C ILE A 45 6.72 17.29 27.92
N SER A 46 5.45 16.97 28.21
CA SER A 46 5.01 15.57 28.25
C SER A 46 4.90 14.98 26.85
N LYS A 47 5.00 13.65 26.74
CA LYS A 47 4.83 12.94 25.46
C LYS A 47 3.45 13.14 24.84
N SER A 48 2.40 13.26 25.66
CA SER A 48 1.05 13.57 25.18
C SER A 48 1.01 14.97 24.56
N LEU A 49 1.56 15.96 25.26
CA LEU A 49 1.61 17.34 24.77
C LEU A 49 2.41 17.46 23.46
N ALA A 50 3.52 16.72 23.35
CA ALA A 50 4.30 16.64 22.12
C ALA A 50 3.51 15.98 20.97
N TRP A 51 2.70 14.97 21.26
CA TRP A 51 1.82 14.33 20.27
C TRP A 51 0.70 15.28 19.82
N ASP A 52 0.02 15.95 20.76
CA ASP A 52 -1.04 16.92 20.43
C ASP A 52 -0.51 18.08 19.60
N ALA A 53 0.69 18.58 19.95
CA ALA A 53 1.33 19.64 19.19
C ALA A 53 1.76 19.20 17.78
N ARG A 54 2.24 17.95 17.64
CA ARG A 54 2.51 17.34 16.33
C ARG A 54 1.25 17.27 15.48
N GLU A 55 0.15 16.75 16.02
CA GLU A 55 -1.11 16.66 15.28
C GLU A 55 -1.64 18.04 14.88
N TYR A 56 -1.49 19.04 15.76
CA TYR A 56 -1.83 20.43 15.44
C TYR A 56 -0.96 20.98 14.30
N ALA A 57 0.37 20.83 14.38
CA ALA A 57 1.30 21.24 13.34
C ALA A 57 0.99 20.60 11.98
N ILE A 58 0.76 19.27 11.96
CA ILE A 58 0.38 18.53 10.76
C ILE A 58 -0.96 19.04 10.22
N SER A 59 -1.94 19.34 11.07
CA SER A 59 -3.24 19.85 10.64
C SER A 59 -3.16 21.24 9.99
N LEU A 60 -2.21 22.07 10.41
CA LEU A 60 -1.97 23.39 9.81
C LEU A 60 -1.35 23.28 8.42
N VAL A 61 -0.38 22.37 8.24
CA VAL A 61 0.34 22.20 6.98
C VAL A 61 -0.44 21.35 5.96
N ARG A 62 -1.07 20.27 6.43
CA ARG A 62 -1.68 19.23 5.58
C ARG A 62 -3.22 19.24 5.65
N GLY A 63 -3.80 20.17 6.39
CA GLY A 63 -5.24 20.29 6.56
C GLY A 63 -5.82 19.40 7.66
N ILE A 64 -7.05 19.74 8.06
CA ILE A 64 -7.73 19.10 9.19
C ILE A 64 -8.32 17.75 8.73
N PRO A 65 -7.98 16.63 9.40
CA PRO A 65 -8.49 15.30 9.05
C PRO A 65 -10.01 15.23 8.96
N ASP A 66 -10.71 15.82 9.93
CA ASP A 66 -12.17 15.80 10.07
C ASP A 66 -12.85 16.49 8.88
N GLN A 67 -12.31 17.62 8.41
CA GLN A 67 -12.80 18.33 7.22
C GLN A 67 -12.53 17.56 5.93
N SER A 68 -11.49 16.73 5.90
CA SER A 68 -11.15 15.91 4.74
C SER A 68 -12.23 14.86 4.46
N PHE A 69 -12.83 14.27 5.50
CA PHE A 69 -13.95 13.35 5.33
C PHE A 69 -15.22 14.04 4.82
N GLY A 70 -15.48 15.29 5.22
CA GLY A 70 -16.61 16.07 4.70
C GLY A 70 -16.51 16.45 3.22
N LYS A 71 -15.28 16.54 2.69
CA LYS A 71 -15.02 16.83 1.26
C LYS A 71 -14.85 15.57 0.41
N PHE A 72 -14.92 14.40 1.04
CA PHE A 72 -14.51 13.13 0.44
C PHE A 72 -15.36 12.71 -0.76
N LEU A 73 -16.69 12.83 -0.65
CA LEU A 73 -17.60 12.50 -1.76
C LEU A 73 -17.38 13.41 -2.97
N LYS A 74 -17.13 14.71 -2.73
CA LYS A 74 -16.80 15.68 -3.79
C LYS A 74 -15.48 15.31 -4.48
N TYR A 75 -14.46 14.94 -3.71
CA TYR A 75 -13.20 14.45 -4.25
C TYR A 75 -13.38 13.19 -5.11
N LEU A 76 -14.12 12.18 -4.62
CA LEU A 76 -14.38 10.96 -5.40
C LEU A 76 -15.17 11.23 -6.68
N HIS A 77 -16.10 12.18 -6.66
CA HIS A 77 -16.82 12.61 -7.85
C HIS A 77 -15.87 13.23 -8.87
N MET A 78 -15.07 14.22 -8.46
CA MET A 78 -14.07 14.84 -9.33
C MET A 78 -13.05 13.82 -9.86
N LEU A 79 -12.66 12.86 -9.04
CA LEU A 79 -11.73 11.80 -9.43
C LEU A 79 -12.31 10.92 -10.55
N LYS A 80 -13.63 10.62 -10.49
CA LYS A 80 -14.36 9.92 -11.56
C LYS A 80 -14.45 10.73 -12.84
N GLU A 81 -14.79 12.00 -12.74
CA GLU A 81 -14.86 12.92 -13.89
C GLU A 81 -13.50 13.05 -14.60
N ALA A 82 -12.43 13.23 -13.83
CA ALA A 82 -11.08 13.40 -14.38
C ALA A 82 -10.47 12.12 -14.96
N ASN A 83 -10.92 10.94 -14.52
CA ASN A 83 -10.34 9.65 -14.94
C ASN A 83 -11.45 8.68 -15.39
N PRO A 84 -11.94 8.81 -16.64
CA PRO A 84 -12.91 7.87 -17.20
C PRO A 84 -12.44 6.41 -17.06
N GLY A 85 -13.22 5.60 -16.36
CA GLY A 85 -12.92 4.19 -16.08
C GLY A 85 -12.32 3.92 -14.69
N ILE A 86 -12.14 4.93 -13.84
CA ILE A 86 -11.88 4.68 -12.41
C ILE A 86 -13.15 4.12 -11.75
N HIS A 87 -12.97 3.08 -10.94
CA HIS A 87 -14.02 2.49 -10.13
C HIS A 87 -13.81 2.91 -8.68
N THR A 88 -14.83 3.51 -8.07
CA THR A 88 -14.82 3.79 -6.64
C THR A 88 -16.12 3.37 -5.98
N PHE A 89 -16.01 2.84 -4.78
CA PHE A 89 -17.13 2.45 -3.93
C PHE A 89 -16.89 2.97 -2.52
N TYR A 90 -17.89 3.62 -1.94
CA TYR A 90 -17.81 4.28 -0.65
C TYR A 90 -18.98 3.85 0.22
N GLU A 91 -18.70 3.46 1.46
CA GLU A 91 -19.70 2.98 2.42
C GLU A 91 -19.54 3.67 3.77
N THR A 92 -20.68 4.02 4.36
CA THR A 92 -20.80 4.50 5.74
C THR A 92 -21.58 3.51 6.58
N ASN A 93 -21.30 3.50 7.89
CA ASN A 93 -22.13 2.79 8.87
C ASN A 93 -23.49 3.50 9.06
N PHE A 94 -24.38 2.87 9.84
CA PHE A 94 -25.70 3.42 10.18
C PHE A 94 -25.65 4.80 10.84
N ASP A 95 -24.56 5.13 11.54
CA ASP A 95 -24.34 6.45 12.16
C ASP A 95 -23.82 7.52 11.18
N GLY A 96 -23.73 7.22 9.88
CA GLY A 96 -23.15 8.12 8.88
C GLY A 96 -21.62 8.25 8.93
N LYS A 97 -20.95 7.43 9.75
CA LYS A 97 -19.49 7.41 9.86
C LYS A 97 -18.86 6.60 8.74
N PHE A 98 -17.70 7.05 8.25
CA PHE A 98 -16.89 6.32 7.27
C PHE A 98 -16.63 4.88 7.71
N ARG A 99 -16.87 3.92 6.82
CA ARG A 99 -16.58 2.50 7.04
C ARG A 99 -15.52 1.99 6.07
N PHE A 100 -15.73 2.22 4.79
CA PHE A 100 -14.96 1.57 3.74
C PHE A 100 -14.89 2.43 2.48
N LEU A 101 -13.71 2.46 1.86
CA LEU A 101 -13.50 3.01 0.53
C LEU A 101 -12.73 1.97 -0.30
N PHE A 102 -13.23 1.74 -1.50
CA PHE A 102 -12.50 1.05 -2.56
C PHE A 102 -12.25 2.01 -3.72
N VAL A 103 -11.02 1.99 -4.25
CA VAL A 103 -10.61 2.73 -5.44
C VAL A 103 -9.79 1.80 -6.33
N SER A 104 -10.13 1.73 -7.61
CA SER A 104 -9.40 0.99 -8.62
C SER A 104 -9.33 1.80 -9.91
N PHE A 105 -8.12 1.99 -10.44
CA PHE A 105 -7.90 2.73 -11.68
C PHE A 105 -8.26 1.86 -12.89
N GLY A 106 -8.94 2.43 -13.88
CA GLY A 106 -9.40 1.69 -15.05
C GLY A 106 -8.27 0.98 -15.81
N GLN A 107 -7.08 1.56 -15.83
CA GLN A 107 -5.90 0.90 -16.41
C GLN A 107 -5.54 -0.38 -15.68
N LEU A 108 -5.57 -0.40 -14.34
CA LEU A 108 -5.32 -1.60 -13.53
C LEU A 108 -6.34 -2.70 -13.83
N VAL A 109 -7.62 -2.33 -13.97
CA VAL A 109 -8.69 -3.28 -14.31
C VAL A 109 -8.45 -3.87 -15.69
N ARG A 110 -8.17 -3.03 -16.70
CA ARG A 110 -7.87 -3.49 -18.06
C ARG A 110 -6.65 -4.39 -18.11
N ASP A 111 -5.56 -3.99 -17.46
CA ASP A 111 -4.32 -4.79 -17.40
C ASP A 111 -4.57 -6.12 -16.69
N PHE A 112 -5.37 -6.12 -15.62
CA PHE A 112 -5.77 -7.34 -14.94
C PHE A 112 -6.54 -8.28 -15.87
N HIS A 113 -7.43 -7.75 -16.70
CA HIS A 113 -8.22 -8.54 -17.64
C HIS A 113 -7.42 -9.05 -18.85
N THR A 114 -6.48 -8.25 -19.37
CA THR A 114 -5.82 -8.48 -20.66
C THR A 114 -4.42 -9.09 -20.56
N ALA A 115 -3.62 -8.69 -19.57
CA ALA A 115 -2.18 -8.97 -19.55
C ALA A 115 -1.68 -9.67 -18.27
N MET A 116 -2.34 -9.47 -17.13
CA MET A 116 -1.88 -10.00 -15.84
C MET A 116 -2.44 -11.39 -15.53
N ARG A 117 -1.74 -12.10 -14.64
CA ARG A 117 -2.27 -13.34 -14.07
C ARG A 117 -3.48 -13.04 -13.19
N LYS A 118 -4.49 -13.92 -13.25
CA LYS A 118 -5.71 -13.87 -12.44
C LYS A 118 -5.46 -14.27 -10.99
N ILE A 119 -4.53 -13.58 -10.35
CA ILE A 119 -4.15 -13.75 -8.96
C ILE A 119 -4.08 -12.37 -8.35
N LEU A 120 -4.86 -12.17 -7.31
CA LEU A 120 -4.83 -10.98 -6.49
C LEU A 120 -4.14 -11.33 -5.18
N ILE A 121 -3.09 -10.58 -4.86
CA ILE A 121 -2.40 -10.64 -3.58
C ILE A 121 -2.78 -9.36 -2.85
N VAL A 122 -3.43 -9.50 -1.69
CA VAL A 122 -3.84 -8.36 -0.86
C VAL A 122 -2.98 -8.33 0.38
N ASP A 123 -2.38 -7.19 0.67
CA ASP A 123 -1.65 -6.93 1.90
C ASP A 123 -2.22 -5.70 2.60
N GLY A 124 -2.17 -5.70 3.93
CA GLY A 124 -2.75 -4.68 4.77
C GLY A 124 -1.69 -3.97 5.58
N THR A 125 -1.80 -2.64 5.66
CA THR A 125 -0.93 -1.85 6.52
C THR A 125 -1.71 -0.84 7.34
N PHE A 126 -1.31 -0.65 8.59
CA PHE A 126 -1.99 0.29 9.48
C PHE A 126 -1.69 1.74 9.08
N LEU A 127 -2.75 2.53 8.99
CA LEU A 127 -2.68 3.99 8.89
C LEU A 127 -2.22 4.57 10.22
N LYS A 128 -1.44 5.65 10.16
CA LYS A 128 -0.86 6.33 11.30
C LYS A 128 -1.49 7.69 11.60
N SER A 129 -2.43 8.14 10.76
CA SER A 129 -3.19 9.37 10.99
C SER A 129 -4.05 9.29 12.26
N LYS A 130 -4.59 10.43 12.71
CA LYS A 130 -5.56 10.55 13.82
C LYS A 130 -6.65 9.46 13.78
N TYR A 131 -7.22 9.23 12.60
CA TYR A 131 -8.19 8.17 12.37
C TYR A 131 -7.46 6.91 11.94
N LYS A 132 -7.07 6.10 12.92
CA LYS A 132 -6.47 4.78 12.71
C LYS A 132 -7.35 3.96 11.77
N GLY A 133 -6.73 3.13 10.94
CA GLY A 133 -7.41 2.31 9.95
C GLY A 133 -6.45 1.36 9.26
N VAL A 134 -6.94 0.58 8.30
CA VAL A 134 -6.12 -0.35 7.52
C VAL A 134 -6.22 0.06 6.05
N LEU A 135 -5.07 0.34 5.44
CA LEU A 135 -4.95 0.46 3.99
C LEU A 135 -4.68 -0.93 3.42
N LEU A 136 -5.60 -1.42 2.61
CA LEU A 136 -5.43 -2.67 1.87
C LEU A 136 -4.91 -2.35 0.47
N VAL A 137 -3.81 -2.98 0.09
CA VAL A 137 -3.19 -2.86 -1.23
C VAL A 137 -3.32 -4.19 -1.94
N ALA A 138 -3.98 -4.17 -3.09
CA ALA A 138 -4.11 -5.33 -3.97
C ALA A 138 -3.11 -5.25 -5.12
N THR A 139 -2.28 -6.29 -5.26
CA THR A 139 -1.29 -6.44 -6.33
C THR A 139 -1.56 -7.71 -7.14
N THR A 140 -1.12 -7.71 -8.39
CA THR A 140 -1.24 -8.87 -9.27
C THR A 140 0.14 -9.23 -9.81
N LEU A 141 0.31 -10.48 -10.23
CA LEU A 141 1.57 -10.93 -10.80
C LEU A 141 1.52 -10.80 -12.32
N ASP A 142 2.54 -10.18 -12.90
CA ASP A 142 2.77 -10.26 -14.33
C ASP A 142 3.12 -11.71 -14.73
N GLY A 143 2.94 -12.03 -16.02
CA GLY A 143 3.36 -13.31 -16.58
C GLY A 143 4.89 -13.51 -16.54
N ASN A 144 5.65 -12.42 -16.40
CA ASN A 144 7.10 -12.35 -16.53
C ASN A 144 7.84 -12.46 -15.18
N SER A 145 7.42 -13.42 -14.35
CA SER A 145 8.28 -13.80 -13.23
C SER A 145 9.53 -14.50 -13.79
N ASN A 146 10.62 -13.76 -13.96
CA ASN A 146 11.97 -14.25 -14.19
C ASN A 146 12.45 -15.03 -12.95
N LEU A 147 11.84 -16.19 -12.67
CA LEU A 147 12.47 -17.17 -11.81
C LEU A 147 13.64 -17.75 -12.59
N GLY A 148 14.84 -17.42 -12.09
CA GLY A 148 16.18 -17.98 -12.37
C GLY A 148 16.40 -18.78 -13.65
N ASN A 149 17.45 -18.44 -14.39
CA ASN A 149 17.94 -19.28 -15.47
C ASN A 149 18.26 -20.70 -14.95
N GLY A 150 17.82 -21.74 -15.66
CA GLY A 150 18.05 -23.15 -15.31
C GLY A 150 16.78 -23.98 -15.04
N VAL A 151 16.96 -25.22 -14.57
CA VAL A 151 15.90 -26.21 -14.35
C VAL A 151 14.82 -25.72 -13.36
N VAL A 152 15.24 -25.05 -12.29
CA VAL A 152 14.33 -24.49 -11.27
C VAL A 152 13.38 -23.44 -11.87
N GLY A 153 13.88 -22.56 -12.75
CA GLY A 153 13.05 -21.61 -13.48
C GLY A 153 12.07 -22.27 -14.43
N LEU A 154 12.46 -23.36 -15.09
CA LEU A 154 11.58 -24.13 -15.96
C LEU A 154 10.48 -24.86 -15.18
N ILE A 155 10.81 -25.46 -14.02
CA ILE A 155 9.82 -26.08 -13.12
C ILE A 155 8.83 -25.03 -12.63
N ALA A 156 9.30 -23.85 -12.24
CA ALA A 156 8.43 -22.76 -11.81
C ALA A 156 7.55 -22.21 -12.94
N LYS A 157 8.05 -22.18 -14.19
CA LYS A 157 7.26 -21.81 -15.36
C LYS A 157 6.24 -22.89 -15.71
N ALA A 158 6.58 -24.17 -15.57
CA ALA A 158 5.68 -25.30 -15.78
C ALA A 158 4.57 -25.31 -14.71
N SER A 159 4.92 -25.21 -13.43
CA SER A 159 3.95 -25.23 -12.32
C SER A 159 2.91 -24.11 -12.41
N LYS A 160 3.29 -22.96 -13.01
CA LYS A 160 2.43 -21.79 -13.19
C LYS A 160 1.69 -21.75 -14.54
N ALA A 161 1.88 -22.73 -15.43
CA ALA A 161 1.24 -22.76 -16.74
C ALA A 161 -0.29 -22.88 -16.62
N TYR A 162 -1.01 -22.11 -17.45
CA TYR A 162 -2.49 -22.11 -17.47
C TYR A 162 -3.07 -23.15 -18.41
N ARG A 163 -2.45 -23.33 -19.58
CA ARG A 163 -2.87 -24.34 -20.55
C ARG A 163 -2.07 -25.61 -20.34
N VAL A 164 -2.74 -26.76 -20.46
CA VAL A 164 -2.10 -28.08 -20.41
C VAL A 164 -1.01 -28.21 -21.49
N VAL A 165 -1.21 -27.58 -22.66
CA VAL A 165 -0.23 -27.58 -23.75
C VAL A 165 1.06 -26.85 -23.35
N ASP A 166 0.94 -25.69 -22.70
CA ASP A 166 2.10 -24.91 -22.24
C ASP A 166 2.83 -25.62 -21.09
N PHE A 167 2.07 -26.25 -20.19
CA PHE A 167 2.61 -27.11 -19.15
C PHE A 167 3.44 -28.24 -19.76
N ARG A 168 2.88 -29.00 -20.71
CA ARG A 168 3.56 -30.14 -21.35
C ARG A 168 4.87 -29.72 -22.02
N LYS A 169 4.85 -28.64 -22.80
CA LYS A 169 6.07 -28.11 -23.47
C LYS A 169 7.18 -27.78 -22.45
N ARG A 170 6.83 -27.11 -21.36
CA ARG A 170 7.79 -26.69 -20.32
C ARG A 170 8.25 -27.86 -19.47
N PHE A 171 7.36 -28.78 -19.13
CA PHE A 171 7.67 -29.98 -18.37
C PHE A 171 8.56 -30.93 -19.18
N GLN A 172 8.33 -31.05 -20.49
CA GLN A 172 9.21 -31.80 -21.38
C GLN A 172 10.62 -31.20 -21.43
N ALA A 173 10.74 -29.86 -21.43
CA ALA A 173 12.05 -29.22 -21.29
C ALA A 173 12.74 -29.55 -19.95
N VAL A 174 11.99 -29.69 -18.85
CA VAL A 174 12.53 -30.14 -17.56
C VAL A 174 13.02 -31.59 -17.65
N CYS A 175 12.22 -32.49 -18.24
CA CYS A 175 12.58 -33.90 -18.42
C CYS A 175 13.81 -34.08 -19.32
N ASN A 176 13.95 -33.25 -20.36
CA ASN A 176 15.12 -33.28 -21.26
C ASN A 176 16.41 -32.85 -20.56
N ILE A 177 16.33 -31.96 -19.57
CA ILE A 177 17.52 -31.55 -18.80
C ILE A 177 17.83 -32.55 -17.70
N SER A 178 16.82 -33.08 -17.00
CA SER A 178 17.00 -34.08 -15.96
C SER A 178 15.80 -35.03 -15.90
N PRO A 179 15.93 -36.26 -16.45
CA PRO A 179 14.90 -37.27 -16.37
C PRO A 179 14.55 -37.68 -14.94
N ALA A 180 15.55 -37.67 -14.04
CA ALA A 180 15.36 -37.98 -12.62
C ALA A 180 14.42 -36.98 -11.93
N ILE A 181 14.57 -35.68 -12.22
CA ILE A 181 13.69 -34.61 -11.71
C ILE A 181 12.30 -34.75 -12.32
N GLY A 182 12.19 -35.04 -13.61
CA GLY A 182 10.91 -35.27 -14.28
C GLY A 182 10.13 -36.43 -13.65
N LYS A 183 10.81 -37.53 -13.33
CA LYS A 183 10.24 -38.68 -12.63
C LYS A 183 9.74 -38.30 -11.23
N TYR A 184 10.59 -37.68 -10.43
CA TYR A 184 10.23 -37.20 -9.09
C TYR A 184 8.99 -36.29 -9.10
N LEU A 185 8.93 -35.31 -10.01
CA LEU A 185 7.79 -34.39 -10.12
C LEU A 185 6.51 -35.05 -10.60
N THR A 186 6.62 -36.15 -11.35
CA THR A 186 5.46 -36.97 -11.74
C THR A 186 4.96 -37.79 -10.56
N ASP A 187 5.87 -38.38 -9.77
CA ASP A 187 5.56 -39.18 -8.59
C ASP A 187 4.92 -38.36 -7.46
N VAL A 188 5.28 -37.08 -7.33
CA VAL A 188 4.69 -36.13 -6.35
C VAL A 188 3.23 -35.74 -6.70
N ASP A 189 2.67 -36.30 -7.77
CA ASP A 189 1.35 -36.01 -8.32
C ASP A 189 1.25 -34.57 -8.85
N VAL A 190 1.16 -34.47 -10.18
CA VAL A 190 1.13 -33.21 -10.92
C VAL A 190 -0.05 -32.32 -10.52
N THR A 191 -1.16 -32.88 -10.06
CA THR A 191 -2.33 -32.11 -9.60
C THR A 191 -2.00 -31.24 -8.38
N LYS A 192 -1.05 -31.67 -7.54
CA LYS A 192 -0.68 -30.98 -6.29
C LYS A 192 0.16 -29.73 -6.53
N TRP A 193 0.90 -29.66 -7.64
CA TRP A 193 1.85 -28.56 -7.87
C TRP A 193 1.65 -27.84 -9.22
N ALA A 194 1.11 -28.48 -10.25
CA ALA A 194 0.83 -27.82 -11.53
C ALA A 194 -0.54 -27.15 -11.53
N ARG A 195 -0.60 -25.88 -11.92
CA ARG A 195 -1.82 -25.07 -11.89
C ARG A 195 -2.88 -25.56 -12.88
N CYS A 196 -2.51 -25.90 -14.11
CA CYS A 196 -3.46 -26.35 -15.13
C CYS A 196 -4.12 -27.70 -14.82
N GLN A 197 -3.59 -28.46 -13.86
CA GLN A 197 -4.12 -29.77 -13.45
C GLN A 197 -4.88 -29.70 -12.11
N PHE A 198 -4.91 -28.53 -11.46
CA PHE A 198 -5.59 -28.35 -10.18
C PHE A 198 -7.06 -27.98 -10.41
N GLN A 199 -7.97 -28.70 -9.76
CA GLN A 199 -9.42 -28.57 -9.98
C GLN A 199 -10.09 -27.40 -9.20
N GLY A 200 -9.37 -26.69 -8.33
CA GLY A 200 -9.90 -25.60 -7.49
C GLY A 200 -9.26 -24.23 -7.68
N TYR A 201 -9.68 -23.25 -6.89
CA TYR A 201 -9.00 -21.95 -6.77
C TYR A 201 -7.81 -22.07 -5.81
N ARG A 202 -6.58 -21.81 -6.27
CA ARG A 202 -5.40 -21.76 -5.39
C ARG A 202 -5.25 -20.38 -4.77
N TYR A 203 -5.34 -20.33 -3.44
CA TYR A 203 -4.89 -19.21 -2.63
C TYR A 203 -3.50 -19.56 -2.10
N ASP A 204 -2.54 -18.66 -2.26
CA ASP A 204 -1.15 -18.87 -1.82
C ASP A 204 -0.84 -17.79 -0.77
N ILE A 205 -0.39 -18.19 0.42
CA ILE A 205 0.11 -17.26 1.44
C ILE A 205 1.53 -16.90 1.02
N ARG A 206 1.63 -15.93 0.11
CA ARG A 206 2.92 -15.45 -0.37
C ARG A 206 3.49 -14.44 0.62
N THR A 207 4.49 -14.88 1.36
CA THR A 207 5.40 -14.01 2.08
C THR A 207 6.25 -13.24 1.06
N THR A 208 5.81 -12.00 0.80
CA THR A 208 6.62 -10.85 0.35
C THR A 208 7.01 -10.72 -1.14
N ASN A 209 6.72 -9.53 -1.70
CA ASN A 209 7.68 -8.56 -2.28
C ASN A 209 6.95 -7.38 -2.98
N PRO A 210 5.89 -7.58 -3.80
CA PRO A 210 5.23 -6.46 -4.49
C PRO A 210 4.38 -5.58 -3.57
N ALA A 211 3.55 -6.20 -2.72
CA ALA A 211 2.68 -5.45 -1.82
C ALA A 211 3.48 -4.74 -0.71
N GLU A 212 4.55 -5.37 -0.21
CA GLU A 212 5.48 -4.74 0.73
C GLU A 212 6.21 -3.53 0.12
N SER A 213 6.62 -3.61 -1.15
CA SER A 213 7.24 -2.48 -1.85
C SER A 213 6.29 -1.27 -1.96
N ILE A 214 5.00 -1.53 -2.23
CA ILE A 214 3.97 -0.48 -2.20
C ILE A 214 3.79 0.05 -0.77
N ASN A 215 3.67 -0.82 0.22
CA ASN A 215 3.53 -0.43 1.63
C ASN A 215 4.73 0.39 2.15
N SER A 216 5.93 0.10 1.64
CA SER A 216 7.15 0.86 1.87
C SER A 216 7.08 2.25 1.23
N SER A 217 6.65 2.32 -0.03
CA SER A 217 6.45 3.60 -0.75
C SER A 217 5.41 4.49 -0.07
N LEU A 218 4.43 3.89 0.60
CA LEU A 218 3.37 4.58 1.34
C LEU A 218 3.71 4.83 2.82
N ARG A 219 4.96 4.63 3.26
CA ARG A 219 5.35 4.82 4.67
C ARG A 219 5.04 6.20 5.22
N SER A 220 5.36 7.24 4.46
CA SER A 220 5.10 8.65 4.82
C SER A 220 3.64 9.06 4.57
N PRO A 221 3.04 8.78 3.40
CA PRO A 221 1.63 9.09 3.13
C PRO A 221 0.62 8.52 4.14
N ARG A 222 0.95 7.43 4.83
CA ARG A 222 0.11 6.84 5.89
C ARG A 222 -0.15 7.75 7.10
N GLU A 223 0.63 8.81 7.24
CA GLU A 223 0.44 9.83 8.28
C GLU A 223 -0.48 10.97 7.82
N TYR A 224 -0.84 11.02 6.53
CA TYR A 224 -1.59 12.13 5.96
C TYR A 224 -3.10 11.96 6.19
N PRO A 225 -3.86 13.07 6.16
CA PRO A 225 -5.31 13.02 5.99
C PRO A 225 -5.70 12.20 4.75
N VAL A 226 -6.88 11.59 4.79
CA VAL A 226 -7.31 10.60 3.79
C VAL A 226 -7.28 11.11 2.35
N ILE A 227 -7.64 12.38 2.10
CA ILE A 227 -7.60 12.98 0.75
C ILE A 227 -6.16 13.05 0.25
N LEU A 228 -5.24 13.59 1.05
CA LEU A 228 -3.83 13.70 0.69
C LEU A 228 -3.16 12.33 0.54
N LEU A 229 -3.58 11.32 1.31
CA LEU A 229 -3.16 9.94 1.11
C LEU A 229 -3.61 9.43 -0.26
N LEU A 230 -4.87 9.65 -0.65
CA LEU A 230 -5.37 9.24 -1.96
C LEU A 230 -4.68 9.95 -3.11
N ASP A 231 -4.41 11.26 -2.97
CA ASP A 231 -3.63 12.02 -3.94
C ASP A 231 -2.19 11.48 -4.06
N SER A 232 -1.55 11.15 -2.94
CA SER A 232 -0.21 10.55 -2.94
C SER A 232 -0.19 9.19 -3.66
N ILE A 233 -1.21 8.36 -3.45
CA ILE A 233 -1.36 7.07 -4.16
C ILE A 233 -1.59 7.30 -5.65
N ARG A 234 -2.45 8.28 -6.02
CA ARG A 234 -2.74 8.64 -7.40
C ARG A 234 -1.46 9.09 -8.13
N GLU A 235 -0.71 10.03 -7.57
CA GLU A 235 0.55 10.53 -8.15
C GLU A 235 1.59 9.41 -8.30
N MET A 236 1.73 8.54 -7.29
CA MET A 236 2.62 7.38 -7.35
C MET A 236 2.28 6.45 -8.51
N LEU A 237 1.00 6.09 -8.67
CA LEU A 237 0.54 5.20 -9.73
C LEU A 237 0.69 5.84 -11.11
N ILE A 238 0.34 7.12 -11.26
CA ILE A 238 0.50 7.86 -12.53
C ILE A 238 1.96 7.85 -12.96
N ARG A 239 2.89 8.18 -12.04
CA ARG A 239 4.32 8.18 -12.33
C ARG A 239 4.80 6.81 -12.80
N TRP A 240 4.44 5.74 -12.09
CA TRP A 240 4.81 4.37 -12.49
C TRP A 240 4.23 3.93 -13.82
N PHE A 241 3.00 4.35 -14.17
CA PHE A 241 2.43 4.07 -15.48
C PHE A 241 3.10 4.87 -16.60
N PHE A 242 3.48 6.11 -16.32
CA PHE A 242 4.21 6.94 -17.27
C PHE A 242 5.60 6.36 -17.58
N GLU A 243 6.36 6.00 -16.54
CA GLU A 243 7.70 5.39 -16.66
C GLU A 243 7.70 4.06 -17.43
N ARG A 244 6.59 3.31 -17.42
CA ARG A 244 6.47 2.04 -18.18
C ARG A 244 6.16 2.22 -19.67
N ARG A 245 5.77 3.43 -20.10
CA ARG A 245 5.46 3.73 -21.51
C ARG A 245 6.69 4.19 -22.30
N THR A 246 7.73 4.65 -21.61
CA THR A 246 9.04 5.04 -22.15
C THR A 246 10.01 3.88 -22.11
#